data_AF-A0A9P0HW19-F1
#
_entry.id   AF-A0A9P0HW19-F1
#
_cell.length_a   1.000
_cell.length_b   1.000
_cell.length_c   1.000
_cell.angle_alpha   90.00
_cell.angle_beta   90.00
_cell.angle_gamma   90.00
#
_symmetry.space_group_name_H-M   'P 1'
#
loop_
_entity.id
_entity.type
_entity.pdbx_description
1 polymer ?
#
loop_
_entity_poly.entity_id
_entity_poly.type
_entity_poly.pdbx_seq_one_letter_code
_entity_poly.pdbx_strand_id
1 'polypeptide(L)'
;MDARGPGARFSVNFNGKQYDLDRFMRDHPGGVNTLKFYKDKSIVQVMAKYGHSNSAYHMMSDLKVDSAPLKDVNLTGAVSENGRIITKEEDTRDVEQIKFLEELEARLDWSKPLLCQLDAIAPHYDTWVNSAVYRKCRLFASPVLESLTYTPWYLVPMFWVPIILYLGVTQYMELVACGDSCQQTSLTTIQYIYHIVLGILLWSILEYSLHRWVFHLNPGSSVTMIKLHFLIHGMHHKVPFDGLRQVFPPIPAFLLSVVIYSILQFFLDYSYIKLTGGLIGYLTYDMIHYYVHHGSPRDGTYLYAMKRYHSNHHFINHDKAFGISSKLWDIVFRTFVHVKKLGFSLHW
;
A
#
# COMPACT_ATOMS: atom_id res chain seq x y z
N MET A 1 -0.18 -7.65 -21.72
CA MET A 1 0.76 -8.13 -22.75
C MET A 1 1.92 -7.14 -22.76
N ASP A 2 3.08 -7.58 -22.27
CA ASP A 2 4.25 -6.70 -22.09
C ASP A 2 5.02 -6.67 -23.41
N ALA A 3 4.74 -5.65 -24.24
CA ALA A 3 5.37 -5.44 -25.52
C ALA A 3 6.66 -4.62 -25.33
N ARG A 4 7.71 -5.25 -24.79
CA ARG A 4 9.09 -4.79 -24.95
C ARG A 4 9.91 -6.00 -25.40
N GLY A 5 10.66 -5.84 -26.50
CA GLY A 5 11.57 -6.86 -27.04
C GLY A 5 12.60 -7.31 -25.99
N PRO A 6 13.53 -8.25 -26.30
CA PRO A 6 14.50 -8.79 -25.34
C PRO A 6 15.45 -7.69 -24.84
N GLY A 7 14.95 -6.87 -23.90
CA GLY A 7 15.57 -5.68 -23.36
C GLY A 7 16.57 -6.09 -22.30
N ALA A 8 17.69 -5.36 -22.25
CA ALA A 8 18.81 -5.64 -21.37
C ALA A 8 18.35 -5.79 -19.92
N ARG A 9 18.41 -7.02 -19.38
CA ARG A 9 18.12 -7.32 -17.97
C ARG A 9 18.94 -6.40 -17.06
N PHE A 10 18.33 -5.96 -15.96
CA PHE A 10 19.03 -5.22 -14.92
C PHE A 10 19.45 -6.21 -13.84
N SER A 11 20.59 -6.86 -14.02
CA SER A 11 21.07 -7.87 -13.08
C SER A 11 21.94 -7.26 -11.97
N VAL A 12 21.86 -7.83 -10.77
CA VAL A 12 22.73 -7.51 -9.63
C VAL A 12 23.18 -8.79 -8.94
N ASN A 13 24.36 -8.74 -8.31
CA ASN A 13 24.88 -9.87 -7.54
C ASN A 13 24.70 -9.62 -6.03
N PHE A 14 24.21 -10.63 -5.31
CA PHE A 14 24.23 -10.64 -3.86
C PHE A 14 24.68 -12.01 -3.37
N ASN A 15 25.82 -12.05 -2.66
CA ASN A 15 26.43 -13.27 -2.13
C ASN A 15 26.57 -14.40 -3.18
N GLY A 16 27.07 -14.06 -4.37
CA GLY A 16 27.30 -15.05 -5.45
C GLY A 16 26.05 -15.48 -6.21
N LYS A 17 24.85 -15.01 -5.82
CA LYS A 17 23.59 -15.24 -6.52
C LYS A 17 23.25 -14.04 -7.41
N GLN A 18 22.67 -14.31 -8.57
CA GLN A 18 22.20 -13.28 -9.51
C GLN A 18 20.71 -13.00 -9.32
N TYR A 19 20.35 -11.73 -9.41
CA TYR A 19 18.98 -11.23 -9.27
C TYR A 19 18.67 -10.28 -10.43
N ASP A 20 17.47 -10.36 -10.98
CA ASP A 20 16.98 -9.48 -12.05
C ASP A 20 15.99 -8.47 -11.47
N LEU A 21 16.42 -7.21 -11.40
CA LEU A 21 15.62 -6.12 -10.86
C LEU A 21 14.82 -5.39 -11.93
N ASP A 22 14.90 -5.73 -13.22
CA ASP A 22 14.35 -4.92 -14.32
C ASP A 22 12.89 -4.50 -14.10
N ARG A 23 12.06 -5.45 -13.65
CA ARG A 23 10.64 -5.19 -13.32
C ARG A 23 10.45 -4.41 -12.02
N PHE A 24 11.34 -4.63 -11.06
CA PHE A 24 11.29 -4.01 -9.73
C PHE A 24 11.86 -2.58 -9.71
N MET A 25 12.60 -2.17 -10.75
CA MET A 25 13.28 -0.86 -10.81
C MET A 25 12.36 0.33 -10.48
N ARG A 26 11.13 0.32 -11.01
CA ARG A 26 10.13 1.38 -10.78
C ARG A 26 9.44 1.27 -9.42
N ASP A 27 9.35 0.05 -8.91
CA ASP A 27 8.60 -0.27 -7.69
C ASP A 27 9.49 -0.21 -6.44
N HIS A 28 10.82 -0.11 -6.62
CA HIS A 28 11.78 -0.01 -5.53
C HIS A 28 11.50 1.23 -4.65
N PRO A 29 11.28 1.08 -3.33
CA PRO A 29 10.94 2.20 -2.44
C PRO A 29 12.00 3.30 -2.39
N GLY A 30 13.27 2.94 -2.62
CA GLY A 30 14.39 3.88 -2.73
C GLY A 30 14.56 4.54 -4.10
N GLY A 31 13.65 4.33 -5.05
CA GLY A 31 13.67 4.94 -6.39
C GLY A 31 14.69 4.34 -7.37
N VAL A 32 14.39 4.46 -8.66
CA VAL A 32 15.21 3.94 -9.78
C VAL A 32 16.58 4.60 -9.86
N ASN A 33 16.68 5.87 -9.45
CA ASN A 33 17.93 6.63 -9.51
C ASN A 33 18.98 6.13 -8.51
N THR A 34 18.60 5.35 -7.49
CA THR A 34 19.54 4.72 -6.57
C THR A 34 20.06 3.39 -7.10
N LEU A 35 19.23 2.66 -7.87
CA LEU A 35 19.58 1.35 -8.40
C LEU A 35 20.52 1.41 -9.60
N LYS A 36 20.32 2.39 -10.50
CA LYS A 36 21.00 2.47 -11.82
C LYS A 36 22.54 2.32 -11.81
N PHE A 37 23.20 2.62 -10.68
CA PHE A 37 24.66 2.55 -10.54
C PHE A 37 25.20 1.13 -10.29
N TYR A 38 24.30 0.19 -9.97
CA TYR A 38 24.62 -1.16 -9.52
C TYR A 38 24.37 -2.24 -10.57
N LYS A 39 24.07 -1.85 -11.81
CA LYS A 39 23.91 -2.80 -12.91
C LYS A 39 25.15 -3.69 -13.02
N ASP A 40 24.94 -5.00 -13.00
CA ASP A 40 25.94 -6.06 -13.08
C ASP A 40 26.99 -6.01 -11.95
N LYS A 41 26.68 -5.39 -10.81
CA LYS A 41 27.57 -5.24 -9.65
C LYS A 41 27.06 -5.98 -8.41
N SER A 42 27.97 -6.20 -7.46
CA SER A 42 27.62 -6.66 -6.11
C SER A 42 26.89 -5.56 -5.34
N ILE A 43 25.77 -5.92 -4.70
CA ILE A 43 24.97 -5.03 -3.86
C ILE A 43 25.10 -5.32 -2.36
N VAL A 44 25.97 -6.26 -1.94
CA VAL A 44 26.12 -6.68 -0.54
C VAL A 44 26.35 -5.49 0.40
N GLN A 45 27.34 -4.65 0.09
CA GLN A 45 27.70 -3.49 0.92
C GLN A 45 26.59 -2.42 0.97
N VAL A 46 25.86 -2.24 -0.14
CA VAL A 46 24.87 -1.15 -0.24
C VAL A 46 23.53 -1.54 0.37
N MET A 47 23.17 -2.82 0.31
CA MET A 47 22.04 -3.37 1.06
C MET A 47 22.20 -3.07 2.56
N ALA A 48 23.39 -3.36 3.11
CA ALA A 48 23.74 -3.08 4.51
C ALA A 48 23.83 -1.57 4.80
N LYS A 49 24.53 -0.79 3.96
CA LYS A 49 24.74 0.65 4.14
C LYS A 49 23.42 1.44 4.27
N TYR A 50 22.41 1.07 3.50
CA TYR A 50 21.12 1.76 3.51
C TYR A 50 20.12 1.18 4.52
N GLY A 51 20.49 0.11 5.24
CA GLY A 51 19.68 -0.46 6.33
C GLY A 51 18.38 -1.08 5.83
N HIS A 52 18.44 -1.90 4.78
CA HIS A 52 17.27 -2.64 4.30
C HIS A 52 16.72 -3.54 5.41
N SER A 53 15.38 -3.65 5.49
CA SER A 53 14.71 -4.50 6.48
C SER A 53 14.85 -5.97 6.14
N ASN A 54 14.62 -6.85 7.13
CA ASN A 54 14.61 -8.31 6.90
C ASN A 54 13.60 -8.73 5.82
N SER A 55 12.44 -8.06 5.76
CA SER A 55 11.46 -8.26 4.67
C SER A 55 12.00 -7.88 3.29
N ALA A 56 12.88 -6.89 3.17
CA ALA A 56 13.51 -6.54 1.90
C ALA A 56 14.53 -7.60 1.44
N TYR A 57 15.31 -8.17 2.38
CA TYR A 57 16.19 -9.30 2.07
C TYR A 57 15.38 -10.54 1.66
N HIS A 58 14.26 -10.79 2.33
CA HIS A 58 13.34 -11.86 1.97
C HIS A 58 12.72 -11.64 0.57
N MET A 59 12.19 -10.45 0.28
CA MET A 59 11.59 -10.10 -1.02
C MET A 59 12.59 -10.25 -2.19
N MET A 60 13.88 -10.01 -1.96
CA MET A 60 14.90 -10.19 -2.98
C MET A 60 14.94 -11.63 -3.54
N SER A 61 14.53 -12.64 -2.75
CA SER A 61 14.41 -14.02 -3.23
C SER A 61 13.47 -14.17 -4.43
N ASP A 62 12.45 -13.32 -4.55
CA ASP A 62 11.48 -13.30 -5.65
C ASP A 62 12.08 -12.82 -6.98
N LEU A 63 13.21 -12.12 -6.91
CA LEU A 63 13.91 -11.53 -8.05
C LEU A 63 15.09 -12.40 -8.49
N LYS A 64 15.30 -13.56 -7.86
CA LYS A 64 16.42 -14.44 -8.14
C LYS A 64 16.32 -15.02 -9.55
N VAL A 65 17.42 -14.99 -10.29
CA VAL A 65 17.54 -15.68 -11.58
C VAL A 65 17.99 -17.10 -11.34
N ASP A 66 17.29 -18.08 -11.92
CA ASP A 66 17.75 -19.46 -11.97
C ASP A 66 19.00 -19.54 -12.87
N SER A 67 20.17 -19.39 -12.25
CA SER A 67 21.46 -19.65 -12.90
C SER A 67 22.11 -20.88 -12.28
N ALA A 68 22.66 -21.73 -13.14
CA ALA A 68 23.50 -22.90 -12.84
C ALA A 68 24.55 -22.61 -11.75
N PRO A 69 25.03 -23.64 -11.01
CA PRO A 69 25.91 -23.44 -9.86
C PRO A 69 27.16 -22.66 -10.27
N LEU A 70 27.31 -21.46 -9.72
CA LEU A 70 28.48 -20.62 -9.97
C LEU A 70 29.66 -21.15 -9.16
N LYS A 71 30.77 -21.40 -9.88
CA LYS A 71 32.09 -21.71 -9.34
C LYS A 71 32.57 -20.60 -8.42
N ASP A 72 33.14 -21.02 -7.29
CA ASP A 72 33.78 -20.20 -6.29
C ASP A 72 34.65 -19.09 -6.88
N VAL A 73 34.41 -17.86 -6.43
CA VAL A 73 35.35 -16.76 -6.56
C VAL A 73 35.68 -16.27 -5.15
N ASN A 74 36.89 -16.65 -4.72
CA ASN A 74 37.71 -16.09 -3.65
C ASN A 74 37.00 -15.16 -2.67
N LEU A 75 36.68 -15.71 -1.50
CA LEU A 75 36.38 -14.95 -0.31
C LEU A 75 37.46 -15.32 0.74
N THR A 76 38.00 -14.31 1.43
CA THR A 76 38.90 -14.48 2.57
C THR A 76 38.12 -14.12 3.83
N GLY A 77 37.74 -15.12 4.62
CA GLY A 77 37.05 -14.96 5.89
C GLY A 77 36.78 -16.31 6.54
N ALA A 78 36.39 -16.32 7.81
CA ALA A 78 36.15 -17.55 8.57
C ALA A 78 34.97 -18.35 8.00
N VAL A 79 35.14 -19.67 7.99
CA VAL A 79 34.31 -20.65 7.30
C VAL A 79 33.31 -21.26 8.29
N SER A 80 32.01 -21.22 7.96
CA SER A 80 30.93 -21.93 8.66
C SER A 80 31.05 -23.45 8.47
N GLU A 81 30.42 -24.27 9.32
CA GLU A 81 30.40 -25.75 9.20
C GLU A 81 29.95 -26.28 7.83
N ASN A 82 29.27 -25.46 7.03
CA ASN A 82 28.84 -25.76 5.65
C ASN A 82 29.73 -25.13 4.56
N GLY A 83 30.95 -24.66 4.89
CA GLY A 83 31.90 -24.13 3.91
C GLY A 83 31.69 -22.67 3.50
N ARG A 84 30.70 -21.96 4.09
CA ARG A 84 30.39 -20.57 3.72
C ARG A 84 31.20 -19.56 4.53
N ILE A 85 31.74 -18.54 3.86
CA ILE A 85 32.43 -17.43 4.53
C ILE A 85 31.41 -16.44 5.08
N ILE A 86 31.41 -16.27 6.40
CA ILE A 86 30.59 -15.29 7.12
C ILE A 86 31.40 -14.00 7.23
N THR A 87 31.02 -12.97 6.48
CA THR A 87 31.62 -11.64 6.62
C THR A 87 31.13 -10.99 7.92
N LYS A 88 31.96 -10.16 8.59
CA LYS A 88 31.57 -9.32 9.76
C LYS A 88 30.30 -8.48 9.54
N GLU A 89 29.91 -8.28 8.28
CA GLU A 89 28.71 -7.56 7.84
C GLU A 89 27.42 -8.39 7.94
N GLU A 90 27.52 -9.70 8.19
CA GLU A 90 26.38 -10.60 8.45
C GLU A 90 25.81 -10.45 9.88
N ASP A 91 26.54 -9.76 10.77
CA ASP A 91 26.28 -9.60 12.22
C ASP A 91 25.12 -8.64 12.56
N THR A 92 24.58 -7.91 11.57
CA THR A 92 23.43 -7.00 11.75
C THR A 92 22.10 -7.58 11.27
N ARG A 93 22.12 -8.80 10.70
CA ARG A 93 20.94 -9.45 10.13
C ARG A 93 20.43 -10.49 11.13
N ASP A 94 19.14 -10.47 11.38
CA ASP A 94 18.50 -11.56 12.09
C ASP A 94 18.22 -12.70 11.09
N VAL A 95 19.23 -13.56 10.91
CA VAL A 95 19.18 -14.72 10.01
C VAL A 95 18.04 -15.66 10.40
N GLU A 96 17.74 -15.78 11.69
CA GLU A 96 16.65 -16.60 12.21
C GLU A 96 15.30 -16.02 11.79
N GLN A 97 15.13 -14.69 11.88
CA GLN A 97 13.91 -14.04 11.43
C GLN A 97 13.70 -14.18 9.91
N ILE A 98 14.74 -14.03 9.09
CA ILE A 98 14.62 -14.22 7.64
C ILE A 98 14.22 -15.67 7.33
N LYS A 99 14.88 -16.64 7.97
CA LYS A 99 14.53 -18.06 7.82
C LYS A 99 13.09 -18.35 8.25
N PHE A 100 12.64 -17.75 9.34
CA PHE A 100 11.26 -17.87 9.80
C PHE A 100 10.25 -17.29 8.79
N LEU A 101 10.56 -16.16 8.17
CA LEU A 101 9.72 -15.61 7.08
C LEU A 101 9.67 -16.56 5.89
N GLU A 102 10.80 -17.13 5.47
CA GLU A 102 10.86 -18.15 4.41
C GLU A 102 10.04 -19.40 4.77
N GLU A 103 10.08 -19.84 6.02
CA GLU A 103 9.28 -20.96 6.53
C GLU A 103 7.78 -20.64 6.49
N LEU A 104 7.37 -19.41 6.83
CA LEU A 104 5.96 -18.98 6.71
C LEU A 104 5.51 -18.93 5.25
N GLU A 105 6.35 -18.44 4.33
CA GLU A 105 6.06 -18.46 2.90
C GLU A 105 5.91 -19.88 2.35
N ALA A 106 6.77 -20.80 2.77
CA ALA A 106 6.77 -22.18 2.30
C ALA A 106 5.50 -22.96 2.69
N ARG A 107 4.72 -22.48 3.66
CA ARG A 107 3.42 -23.06 4.03
C ARG A 107 2.32 -22.80 3.02
N LEU A 108 2.51 -21.82 2.12
CA LEU A 108 1.52 -21.40 1.14
C LEU A 108 1.99 -21.72 -0.28
N ASP A 109 1.08 -22.27 -1.08
CA ASP A 109 1.29 -22.49 -2.50
C ASP A 109 0.79 -21.28 -3.29
N TRP A 110 1.72 -20.39 -3.67
CA TRP A 110 1.44 -19.18 -4.45
C TRP A 110 0.95 -19.45 -5.88
N SER A 111 1.04 -20.69 -6.38
CA SER A 111 0.43 -21.07 -7.66
C SER A 111 -1.09 -21.29 -7.55
N LYS A 112 -1.61 -21.40 -6.32
CA LYS A 112 -3.01 -21.64 -5.99
C LYS A 112 -3.65 -20.41 -5.33
N PRO A 113 -5.00 -20.37 -5.28
CA PRO A 113 -5.72 -19.32 -4.57
C PRO A 113 -5.31 -19.24 -3.09
N LEU A 114 -4.86 -18.08 -2.62
CA LEU A 114 -4.32 -17.90 -1.27
C LEU A 114 -5.38 -17.81 -0.19
N LEU A 115 -6.59 -17.30 -0.50
CA LEU A 115 -7.60 -17.05 0.53
C LEU A 115 -8.03 -18.34 1.26
N CYS A 116 -7.99 -19.49 0.58
CA CYS A 116 -8.30 -20.79 1.18
C CYS A 116 -7.12 -21.48 1.87
N GLN A 117 -5.95 -20.85 1.91
CA GLN A 117 -4.72 -21.39 2.51
C GLN A 117 -4.28 -20.62 3.78
N LEU A 118 -4.95 -19.49 4.10
CA LEU A 118 -4.53 -18.60 5.19
C LEU A 118 -4.62 -19.23 6.60
N ASP A 119 -5.31 -20.36 6.76
CA ASP A 119 -5.31 -21.14 8.00
C ASP A 119 -3.91 -21.71 8.33
N ALA A 120 -3.10 -22.04 7.31
CA ALA A 120 -1.75 -22.59 7.50
C ALA A 120 -0.77 -21.61 8.18
N ILE A 121 -1.06 -20.33 8.13
CA ILE A 121 -0.25 -19.25 8.70
C ILE A 121 -0.95 -18.52 9.85
N ALA A 122 -2.13 -18.98 10.29
CA ALA A 122 -2.97 -18.23 11.23
C ALA A 122 -2.27 -17.81 12.54
N PRO A 123 -1.45 -18.66 13.20
CA PRO A 123 -0.73 -18.25 14.43
C PRO A 123 0.29 -17.12 14.23
N HIS A 124 0.75 -16.90 12.99
CA HIS A 124 1.79 -15.93 12.65
C HIS A 124 1.35 -15.01 11.51
N TYR A 125 0.03 -14.82 11.36
CA TYR A 125 -0.55 -14.05 10.27
C TYR A 125 -0.03 -12.61 10.24
N ASP A 126 0.04 -11.95 11.40
CA ASP A 126 0.49 -10.56 11.53
C ASP A 126 1.92 -10.36 11.03
N THR A 127 2.83 -11.26 11.38
CA THR A 127 4.22 -11.24 10.87
C THR A 127 4.28 -11.51 9.37
N TRP A 128 3.50 -12.48 8.89
CA TRP A 128 3.48 -12.86 7.48
C TRP A 128 2.91 -11.75 6.58
N VAL A 129 1.80 -11.13 6.98
CA VAL A 129 1.08 -10.14 6.16
C VAL A 129 1.88 -8.84 6.02
N ASN A 130 2.59 -8.43 7.07
CA ASN A 130 3.40 -7.21 7.10
C ASN A 130 4.79 -7.40 6.47
N SER A 131 5.11 -8.60 5.97
CA SER A 131 6.32 -8.87 5.19
C SER A 131 6.01 -8.87 3.70
N ALA A 132 6.19 -7.72 3.05
CA ALA A 132 5.89 -7.55 1.63
C ALA A 132 6.69 -8.51 0.73
N VAL A 133 6.08 -8.95 -0.37
CA VAL A 133 6.69 -9.80 -1.42
C VAL A 133 6.48 -9.18 -2.81
N TYR A 134 7.30 -9.59 -3.78
CA TYR A 134 7.20 -9.16 -5.18
C TYR A 134 6.64 -10.30 -6.04
N ARG A 135 5.38 -10.66 -5.80
CA ARG A 135 4.70 -11.80 -6.44
C ARG A 135 3.30 -11.44 -6.91
N LYS A 136 2.77 -12.23 -7.85
CA LYS A 136 1.34 -12.19 -8.18
C LYS A 136 0.55 -12.90 -7.09
N CYS A 137 -0.52 -12.27 -6.62
CA CYS A 137 -1.46 -12.85 -5.67
C CYS A 137 -2.73 -13.31 -6.42
N ARG A 138 -3.13 -14.56 -6.21
CA ARG A 138 -4.45 -15.07 -6.63
C ARG A 138 -5.31 -15.32 -5.40
N LEU A 139 -6.52 -14.79 -5.34
CA LEU A 139 -7.39 -14.92 -4.16
C LEU A 139 -8.37 -16.09 -4.28
N PHE A 140 -8.98 -16.27 -5.45
CA PHE A 140 -10.06 -17.21 -5.68
C PHE A 140 -9.75 -18.24 -6.77
N ALA A 141 -10.28 -19.45 -6.60
CA ALA A 141 -10.24 -20.48 -7.63
C ALA A 141 -11.10 -20.08 -8.85
N SER A 142 -12.29 -19.54 -8.58
CA SER A 142 -13.21 -19.05 -9.61
C SER A 142 -12.61 -17.86 -10.38
N PRO A 143 -12.47 -17.95 -11.71
CA PRO A 143 -12.02 -16.82 -12.53
C PRO A 143 -12.93 -15.60 -12.42
N VAL A 144 -14.24 -15.82 -12.21
CA VAL A 144 -15.22 -14.74 -12.05
C VAL A 144 -14.98 -14.00 -10.73
N LEU A 145 -14.89 -14.72 -9.61
CA LEU A 145 -14.61 -14.08 -8.31
C LEU A 145 -13.25 -13.39 -8.31
N GLU A 146 -12.24 -14.00 -8.93
CA GLU A 146 -10.93 -13.39 -9.10
C GLU A 146 -11.01 -12.09 -9.90
N SER A 147 -11.77 -12.07 -11.01
CA SER A 147 -11.93 -10.86 -11.83
C SER A 147 -12.59 -9.70 -11.08
N LEU A 148 -13.51 -9.99 -10.15
CA LEU A 148 -14.18 -8.99 -9.32
C LEU A 148 -13.24 -8.34 -8.28
N THR A 149 -12.05 -8.91 -8.06
CA THR A 149 -11.03 -8.33 -7.18
C THR A 149 -10.21 -7.25 -7.87
N TYR A 150 -10.23 -7.18 -9.21
CA TYR A 150 -9.46 -6.20 -9.97
C TYR A 150 -10.21 -4.88 -10.10
N THR A 151 -9.66 -3.84 -9.49
CA THR A 151 -10.15 -2.46 -9.60
C THR A 151 -9.00 -1.57 -10.10
N PRO A 152 -8.87 -1.38 -11.43
CA PRO A 152 -7.99 -0.34 -11.96
C PRO A 152 -8.31 1.03 -11.37
N TRP A 153 -7.28 1.82 -11.05
CA TRP A 153 -7.44 3.11 -10.37
C TRP A 153 -8.46 4.05 -11.02
N TYR A 154 -8.55 4.06 -12.36
CA TYR A 154 -9.43 4.97 -13.11
C TYR A 154 -10.91 4.62 -12.99
N LEU A 155 -11.26 3.40 -12.56
CA LEU A 155 -12.66 3.03 -12.32
C LEU A 155 -13.27 3.81 -11.15
N VAL A 156 -12.47 4.13 -10.14
CA VAL A 156 -12.91 4.88 -8.95
C VAL A 156 -13.37 6.29 -9.33
N PRO A 157 -12.56 7.17 -9.96
CA PRO A 157 -13.04 8.48 -10.40
C PRO A 157 -14.12 8.39 -11.48
N MET A 158 -14.06 7.41 -12.40
CA MET A 158 -15.10 7.23 -13.43
C MET A 158 -16.48 6.96 -12.81
N PHE A 159 -16.52 6.21 -11.70
CA PHE A 159 -17.76 5.93 -10.97
C PHE A 159 -18.17 7.11 -10.07
N TRP A 160 -17.24 7.65 -9.29
CA TRP A 160 -17.57 8.61 -8.23
C TRP A 160 -17.70 10.06 -8.69
N VAL A 161 -16.97 10.50 -9.71
CA VAL A 161 -17.05 11.89 -10.19
C VAL A 161 -18.46 12.24 -10.70
N PRO A 162 -19.12 11.43 -11.56
CA PRO A 162 -20.49 11.72 -11.98
C PRO A 162 -21.47 11.80 -10.80
N ILE A 163 -21.34 10.91 -9.81
CA ILE A 163 -22.19 10.90 -8.62
C ILE A 163 -21.96 12.17 -7.80
N ILE A 164 -20.71 12.52 -7.51
CA ILE A 164 -20.36 13.72 -6.74
C ILE A 164 -20.86 14.99 -7.44
N LEU A 165 -20.70 15.09 -8.76
CA LEU A 165 -21.18 16.23 -9.53
C LEU A 165 -22.71 16.31 -9.54
N TYR A 166 -23.39 15.19 -9.75
CA TYR A 166 -24.85 15.12 -9.69
C TYR A 166 -25.34 15.60 -8.33
N LEU A 167 -24.84 15.00 -7.24
CA LEU A 167 -25.19 15.36 -5.87
C LEU A 167 -24.90 16.84 -5.58
N GLY A 168 -23.71 17.32 -5.94
CA GLY A 168 -23.31 18.70 -5.70
C GLY A 168 -24.21 19.70 -6.42
N VAL A 169 -24.51 19.45 -7.71
CA VAL A 169 -25.37 20.32 -8.51
C VAL A 169 -26.81 20.31 -8.02
N THR A 170 -27.40 19.14 -7.77
CA THR A 170 -28.80 19.05 -7.32
C THR A 170 -28.97 19.71 -5.94
N GLN A 171 -28.08 19.41 -5.00
CA GLN A 171 -28.11 20.01 -3.66
C GLN A 171 -27.94 21.53 -3.72
N TYR A 172 -27.05 22.03 -4.58
CA TYR A 172 -26.87 23.48 -4.74
C TYR A 172 -28.12 24.14 -5.33
N MET A 173 -28.73 23.53 -6.35
CA MET A 173 -29.95 24.06 -6.97
C MET A 173 -31.15 24.03 -6.01
N GLU A 174 -31.29 22.97 -5.21
CA GLU A 174 -32.42 22.77 -4.30
C GLU A 174 -32.32 23.58 -2.99
N LEU A 175 -31.11 23.86 -2.51
CA LEU A 175 -30.90 24.47 -1.20
C LEU A 175 -30.30 25.87 -1.25
N VAL A 176 -29.64 26.26 -2.35
CA VAL A 176 -28.97 27.58 -2.47
C VAL A 176 -29.60 28.41 -3.58
N ALA A 177 -29.75 27.84 -4.78
CA ALA A 177 -30.27 28.54 -5.96
C ALA A 177 -31.78 28.29 -6.22
N CYS A 178 -32.51 27.86 -5.19
CA CYS A 178 -33.92 27.46 -5.31
C CYS A 178 -34.90 28.63 -5.48
N GLY A 179 -34.50 29.87 -5.20
CA GLY A 179 -35.35 31.05 -5.31
C GLY A 179 -36.66 30.89 -4.55
N ASP A 180 -37.79 31.21 -5.17
CA ASP A 180 -39.11 31.04 -4.55
C ASP A 180 -39.55 29.56 -4.43
N SER A 181 -38.79 28.62 -4.99
CA SER A 181 -39.10 27.18 -4.98
C SER A 181 -38.44 26.42 -3.83
N CYS A 182 -37.78 27.10 -2.88
CA CYS A 182 -37.14 26.44 -1.75
C CYS A 182 -38.18 25.74 -0.86
N GLN A 183 -38.10 24.42 -0.74
CA GLN A 183 -38.95 23.64 0.17
C GLN A 183 -38.50 23.73 1.63
N GLN A 184 -37.28 24.19 1.86
CA GLN A 184 -36.65 24.37 3.17
C GLN A 184 -36.01 25.77 3.25
N THR A 185 -35.58 26.18 4.44
CA THR A 185 -34.82 27.42 4.60
C THR A 185 -33.60 27.41 3.69
N SER A 186 -33.53 28.39 2.78
CA SER A 186 -32.42 28.51 1.83
C SER A 186 -31.10 28.70 2.56
N LEU A 187 -30.05 28.02 2.09
CA LEU A 187 -28.69 28.22 2.52
C LEU A 187 -28.01 29.30 1.68
N THR A 188 -27.15 30.10 2.32
CA THR A 188 -26.17 30.90 1.58
C THR A 188 -25.10 30.00 0.96
N THR A 189 -24.44 30.49 -0.10
CA THR A 189 -23.32 29.77 -0.73
C THR A 189 -22.20 29.46 0.29
N ILE A 190 -21.96 30.35 1.25
CA ILE A 190 -20.94 30.15 2.30
C ILE A 190 -21.34 29.00 3.24
N GLN A 191 -22.61 28.93 3.66
CA GLN A 191 -23.11 27.82 4.51
C GLN A 191 -23.04 26.48 3.77
N TYR A 192 -23.37 26.45 2.47
CA TYR A 192 -23.23 25.26 1.64
C TYR A 192 -21.77 24.77 1.58
N ILE A 193 -20.83 25.67 1.24
CA ILE A 193 -19.39 25.35 1.19
C ILE A 193 -18.90 24.88 2.57
N TYR A 194 -19.33 25.51 3.65
CA TYR A 194 -19.02 25.10 5.01
C TYR A 194 -19.41 23.64 5.27
N HIS A 195 -20.62 23.22 4.87
CA HIS A 195 -21.04 21.82 5.03
C HIS A 195 -20.28 20.83 4.16
N ILE A 196 -19.89 21.22 2.93
CA ILE A 196 -19.00 20.42 2.08
C ILE A 196 -17.63 20.22 2.77
N VAL A 197 -17.03 21.29 3.29
CA VAL A 197 -15.74 21.24 3.99
C VAL A 197 -15.82 20.39 5.25
N LEU A 198 -16.91 20.50 6.03
CA LEU A 198 -17.15 19.60 7.16
C LEU A 198 -17.22 18.13 6.72
N GLY A 199 -17.85 17.83 5.59
CA GLY A 199 -17.86 16.49 5.01
C GLY A 199 -16.45 15.96 4.72
N ILE A 200 -15.60 16.78 4.10
CA ILE A 200 -14.19 16.44 3.81
C ILE A 200 -13.41 16.21 5.13
N LEU A 201 -13.64 17.04 6.14
CA LEU A 201 -13.00 16.88 7.46
C LEU A 201 -13.45 15.59 8.15
N LEU A 202 -14.75 15.27 8.12
CA LEU A 202 -15.29 14.01 8.62
C LEU A 202 -14.67 12.80 7.90
N TRP A 203 -14.50 12.89 6.58
CA TRP A 203 -13.76 11.88 5.83
C TRP A 203 -12.32 11.74 6.36
N SER A 204 -11.60 12.83 6.59
CA SER A 204 -10.21 12.73 7.07
C SER A 204 -10.08 12.01 8.42
N ILE A 205 -11.08 12.18 9.30
CA ILE A 205 -11.18 11.44 10.57
C ILE A 205 -11.46 9.97 10.28
N LEU A 206 -12.42 9.69 9.40
CA LEU A 206 -12.80 8.34 9.01
C LEU A 206 -11.63 7.59 8.35
N GLU A 207 -10.89 8.23 7.44
CA GLU A 207 -9.67 7.71 6.83
C GLU A 207 -8.70 7.20 7.88
N TYR A 208 -8.32 8.07 8.82
CA TYR A 208 -7.38 7.73 9.87
C TYR A 208 -7.93 6.60 10.76
N SER A 209 -9.22 6.67 11.09
CA SER A 209 -9.88 5.71 11.97
C SER A 209 -9.97 4.31 11.35
N LEU A 210 -10.41 4.23 10.09
CA LEU A 210 -10.46 2.99 9.33
C LEU A 210 -9.06 2.43 9.16
N HIS A 211 -8.09 3.24 8.75
CA HIS A 211 -6.74 2.76 8.50
C HIS A 211 -6.11 2.20 9.78
N ARG A 212 -6.25 2.88 10.91
CA ARG A 212 -5.66 2.42 12.18
C ARG A 212 -6.38 1.25 12.82
N TRP A 213 -7.71 1.33 12.97
CA TRP A 213 -8.45 0.41 13.84
C TRP A 213 -9.17 -0.71 13.09
N VAL A 214 -9.40 -0.55 11.79
CA VAL A 214 -10.09 -1.55 10.96
C VAL A 214 -9.09 -2.26 10.05
N PHE A 215 -8.32 -1.49 9.28
CA PHE A 215 -7.37 -2.00 8.29
C PHE A 215 -6.11 -2.58 8.92
N HIS A 216 -5.71 -2.08 10.10
CA HIS A 216 -4.61 -2.63 10.92
C HIS A 216 -5.11 -3.37 12.16
N LEU A 217 -6.36 -3.87 12.13
CA LEU A 217 -6.88 -4.74 13.18
C LEU A 217 -6.06 -6.04 13.21
N ASN A 218 -5.51 -6.40 14.37
CA ASN A 218 -4.90 -7.73 14.56
C ASN A 218 -6.03 -8.79 14.67
N PRO A 219 -6.15 -9.72 13.70
CA PRO A 219 -7.23 -10.71 13.70
C PRO A 219 -6.98 -11.90 14.66
N GLY A 220 -5.84 -11.94 15.35
CA GLY A 220 -5.37 -13.10 16.09
C GLY A 220 -5.28 -14.34 15.20
N SER A 221 -5.62 -15.51 15.75
CA SER A 221 -5.63 -16.78 15.01
C SER A 221 -7.00 -17.12 14.39
N SER A 222 -7.95 -16.19 14.39
CA SER A 222 -9.29 -16.43 13.82
C SER A 222 -9.21 -16.42 12.30
N VAL A 223 -9.36 -17.60 11.67
CA VAL A 223 -9.28 -17.76 10.21
C VAL A 223 -10.28 -16.87 9.47
N THR A 224 -11.49 -16.70 10.01
CA THR A 224 -12.51 -15.82 9.42
C THR A 224 -12.07 -14.36 9.44
N MET A 225 -11.56 -13.88 10.58
CA MET A 225 -11.08 -12.51 10.71
C MET A 225 -9.81 -12.28 9.89
N ILE A 226 -8.92 -13.26 9.79
CA ILE A 226 -7.75 -13.23 8.92
C ILE A 226 -8.16 -13.05 7.46
N LYS A 227 -9.12 -13.84 6.97
CA LYS A 227 -9.62 -13.71 5.59
C LYS A 227 -10.25 -12.35 5.34
N LEU A 228 -11.05 -11.85 6.28
CA LEU A 228 -11.65 -10.52 6.19
C LEU A 228 -10.58 -9.43 6.14
N HIS A 229 -9.67 -9.43 7.10
CA HIS A 229 -8.56 -8.47 7.18
C HIS A 229 -7.68 -8.53 5.91
N PHE A 230 -7.36 -9.72 5.41
CA PHE A 230 -6.58 -9.90 4.19
C PHE A 230 -7.27 -9.27 2.97
N LEU A 231 -8.59 -9.41 2.85
CA LEU A 231 -9.37 -8.84 1.75
C LEU A 231 -9.48 -7.32 1.80
N ILE A 232 -9.55 -6.72 2.99
CA ILE A 232 -9.74 -5.26 3.12
C ILE A 232 -8.42 -4.47 3.10
N HIS A 233 -7.32 -5.03 3.62
CA HIS A 233 -6.03 -4.31 3.70
C HIS A 233 -4.78 -5.20 3.75
N GLY A 234 -4.87 -6.40 4.31
CA GLY A 234 -3.69 -7.26 4.46
C GLY A 234 -3.03 -7.62 3.13
N MET A 235 -3.81 -7.87 2.08
CA MET A 235 -3.28 -8.07 0.73
C MET A 235 -2.48 -6.86 0.23
N HIS A 236 -2.93 -5.65 0.52
CA HIS A 236 -2.23 -4.43 0.13
C HIS A 236 -0.87 -4.31 0.83
N HIS A 237 -0.76 -4.69 2.10
CA HIS A 237 0.55 -4.77 2.78
C HIS A 237 1.44 -5.91 2.24
N LYS A 238 0.83 -7.04 1.89
CA LYS A 238 1.55 -8.21 1.43
C LYS A 238 2.10 -8.08 0.01
N VAL A 239 1.31 -7.54 -0.91
CA VAL A 239 1.66 -7.31 -2.32
C VAL A 239 1.43 -5.84 -2.70
N PRO A 240 2.19 -4.89 -2.12
CA PRO A 240 1.93 -3.46 -2.25
C PRO A 240 2.11 -2.93 -3.68
N PHE A 241 2.72 -3.72 -4.56
CA PHE A 241 2.99 -3.35 -5.94
C PHE A 241 1.85 -3.77 -6.91
N ASP A 242 0.81 -4.46 -6.44
CA ASP A 242 -0.36 -4.82 -7.25
C ASP A 242 -1.30 -3.62 -7.44
N GLY A 243 -1.07 -2.86 -8.51
CA GLY A 243 -1.88 -1.69 -8.87
C GLY A 243 -3.32 -1.99 -9.33
N LEU A 244 -3.74 -3.26 -9.36
CA LEU A 244 -5.14 -3.62 -9.62
C LEU A 244 -5.93 -3.89 -8.32
N ARG A 245 -5.28 -3.96 -7.16
CA ARG A 245 -5.92 -4.35 -5.89
C ARG A 245 -5.60 -3.41 -4.73
N GLN A 246 -5.26 -2.19 -5.05
CA GLN A 246 -4.97 -1.17 -4.06
C GLN A 246 -6.20 -0.31 -3.73
N VAL A 247 -6.89 0.19 -4.75
CA VAL A 247 -8.02 1.10 -4.54
C VAL A 247 -9.28 0.35 -4.11
N PHE A 248 -10.17 1.02 -3.38
CA PHE A 248 -11.36 0.35 -2.86
C PHE A 248 -12.41 0.12 -3.97
N PRO A 249 -12.94 -1.11 -4.16
CA PRO A 249 -13.87 -1.38 -5.25
C PRO A 249 -15.17 -0.54 -5.15
N PRO A 250 -15.64 0.10 -6.24
CA PRO A 250 -16.76 1.06 -6.17
C PRO A 250 -18.08 0.52 -5.63
N ILE A 251 -18.44 -0.73 -5.93
CA ILE A 251 -19.72 -1.32 -5.46
C ILE A 251 -19.70 -1.52 -3.93
N PRO A 252 -18.72 -2.22 -3.33
CA PRO A 252 -18.53 -2.24 -1.89
C PRO A 252 -18.45 -0.84 -1.26
N ALA A 253 -17.72 0.09 -1.89
CA ALA A 253 -17.62 1.47 -1.43
C ALA A 253 -18.98 2.17 -1.35
N PHE A 254 -19.82 1.99 -2.38
CA PHE A 254 -21.17 2.53 -2.43
C PHE A 254 -22.06 1.96 -1.31
N LEU A 255 -22.06 0.65 -1.12
CA LEU A 255 -22.82 0.01 -0.04
C LEU A 255 -22.38 0.53 1.34
N LEU A 256 -21.06 0.64 1.55
CA LEU A 256 -20.51 1.18 2.79
C LEU A 256 -20.92 2.65 3.00
N SER A 257 -20.90 3.46 1.93
CA SER A 257 -21.33 4.87 2.00
C SER A 257 -22.81 5.00 2.39
N VAL A 258 -23.68 4.10 1.91
CA VAL A 258 -25.11 4.07 2.27
C VAL A 258 -25.28 3.72 3.75
N VAL A 259 -24.53 2.72 4.26
CA VAL A 259 -24.58 2.35 5.67
C VAL A 259 -24.10 3.50 6.56
N ILE A 260 -22.97 4.12 6.23
CA ILE A 260 -22.42 5.25 6.97
C ILE A 260 -23.41 6.43 6.97
N TYR A 261 -23.94 6.79 5.80
CA TYR A 261 -24.93 7.86 5.68
C TYR A 261 -26.19 7.56 6.49
N SER A 262 -26.69 6.32 6.42
CA SER A 262 -27.90 5.89 7.12
C SER A 262 -27.80 6.07 8.63
N ILE A 263 -26.60 5.96 9.19
CA ILE A 263 -26.32 6.20 10.60
C ILE A 263 -26.12 7.70 10.87
N LEU A 264 -25.28 8.36 10.09
CA LEU A 264 -24.89 9.76 10.35
C LEU A 264 -26.03 10.76 10.17
N GLN A 265 -27.03 10.46 9.32
CA GLN A 265 -28.18 11.35 9.13
C GLN A 265 -29.01 11.60 10.39
N PHE A 266 -28.95 10.72 11.38
CA PHE A 266 -29.65 10.90 12.66
C PHE A 266 -28.97 11.91 13.59
N PHE A 267 -27.69 12.20 13.36
CA PHE A 267 -26.87 13.02 14.24
C PHE A 267 -26.42 14.34 13.61
N LEU A 268 -26.44 14.42 12.27
CA LEU A 268 -25.92 15.56 11.53
C LEU A 268 -27.04 16.26 10.75
N ASP A 269 -27.15 17.57 10.95
CA ASP A 269 -27.89 18.46 10.05
C ASP A 269 -27.28 18.40 8.64
N TYR A 270 -28.04 18.73 7.59
CA TYR A 270 -27.54 18.77 6.21
C TYR A 270 -26.63 17.57 5.83
N SER A 271 -26.96 16.39 6.35
CA SER A 271 -26.14 15.17 6.28
C SER A 271 -25.83 14.77 4.84
N TYR A 272 -26.74 15.09 3.92
CA TYR A 272 -26.60 14.81 2.49
C TYR A 272 -25.53 15.70 1.81
N ILE A 273 -25.41 16.99 2.19
CA ILE A 273 -24.31 17.85 1.73
C ILE A 273 -22.98 17.35 2.32
N LYS A 274 -22.98 16.99 3.61
CA LYS A 274 -21.80 16.43 4.27
C LYS A 274 -21.37 15.09 3.65
N LEU A 275 -22.31 14.27 3.18
CA LEU A 275 -22.02 13.06 2.40
C LEU A 275 -21.28 13.41 1.11
N THR A 276 -21.74 14.40 0.34
CA THR A 276 -21.04 14.86 -0.87
C THR A 276 -19.61 15.28 -0.57
N GLY A 277 -19.41 16.08 0.50
CA GLY A 277 -18.07 16.44 0.98
C GLY A 277 -17.23 15.22 1.39
N GLY A 278 -17.85 14.26 2.07
CA GLY A 278 -17.20 13.00 2.46
C GLY A 278 -16.76 12.17 1.27
N LEU A 279 -17.58 12.08 0.21
CA LEU A 279 -17.24 11.40 -1.04
C LEU A 279 -16.11 12.09 -1.80
N ILE A 280 -16.05 13.43 -1.78
CA ILE A 280 -14.91 14.19 -2.31
C ILE A 280 -13.64 13.83 -1.52
N GLY A 281 -13.72 13.80 -0.19
CA GLY A 281 -12.62 13.38 0.67
C GLY A 281 -12.14 11.97 0.34
N TYR A 282 -13.07 11.00 0.27
CA TYR A 282 -12.79 9.61 -0.10
C TYR A 282 -12.10 9.48 -1.46
N LEU A 283 -12.66 10.10 -2.50
CA LEU A 283 -12.07 10.03 -3.84
C LEU A 283 -10.66 10.64 -3.85
N THR A 284 -10.47 11.76 -3.14
CA THR A 284 -9.16 12.40 -3.01
C THR A 284 -8.17 11.48 -2.30
N TYR A 285 -8.57 10.85 -1.20
CA TYR A 285 -7.78 9.89 -0.46
C TYR A 285 -7.34 8.71 -1.34
N ASP A 286 -8.28 8.06 -2.03
CA ASP A 286 -8.03 6.82 -2.77
C ASP A 286 -7.07 7.11 -3.94
N MET A 287 -7.23 8.28 -4.58
CA MET A 287 -6.32 8.74 -5.63
C MET A 287 -4.93 9.14 -5.11
N ILE A 288 -4.85 9.79 -3.94
CA ILE A 288 -3.56 10.08 -3.29
C ILE A 288 -2.87 8.76 -2.95
N HIS A 289 -3.59 7.81 -2.33
CA HIS A 289 -3.08 6.51 -1.95
C HIS A 289 -2.48 5.78 -3.15
N TYR A 290 -3.25 5.66 -4.24
CA TYR A 290 -2.77 5.05 -5.48
C TYR A 290 -1.53 5.76 -6.03
N TYR A 291 -1.56 7.10 -6.07
CA TYR A 291 -0.45 7.88 -6.60
C TYR A 291 0.82 7.79 -5.76
N VAL A 292 0.72 7.68 -4.44
CA VAL A 292 1.91 7.55 -3.57
C VAL A 292 2.56 6.17 -3.68
N HIS A 293 1.84 5.13 -4.10
CA HIS A 293 2.44 3.83 -4.42
C HIS A 293 3.05 3.82 -5.83
N HIS A 294 2.28 4.22 -6.85
CA HIS A 294 2.64 3.99 -8.24
C HIS A 294 3.16 5.21 -9.01
N GLY A 295 2.99 6.41 -8.47
CA GLY A 295 3.42 7.66 -9.09
C GLY A 295 4.85 8.06 -8.74
N SER A 296 5.38 9.08 -9.42
CA SER A 296 6.71 9.65 -9.17
C SER A 296 6.58 11.14 -8.83
N PRO A 297 6.09 11.48 -7.62
CA PRO A 297 5.95 12.88 -7.21
C PRO A 297 7.31 13.59 -7.20
N ARG A 298 7.32 14.89 -7.50
CA ARG A 298 8.55 15.70 -7.55
C ARG A 298 9.02 16.08 -6.15
N ASP A 299 10.32 16.08 -5.91
CA ASP A 299 10.90 16.54 -4.64
C ASP A 299 10.44 17.95 -4.26
N GLY A 300 10.31 18.21 -2.97
CA GLY A 300 9.75 19.44 -2.41
C GLY A 300 8.22 19.54 -2.45
N THR A 301 7.51 18.64 -3.15
CA THR A 301 6.04 18.63 -3.14
C THR A 301 5.45 17.92 -1.93
N TYR A 302 4.19 18.23 -1.61
CA TYR A 302 3.45 17.53 -0.57
C TYR A 302 3.33 16.03 -0.83
N LEU A 303 2.97 15.62 -2.05
CA LEU A 303 2.82 14.22 -2.42
C LEU A 303 4.14 13.45 -2.38
N TYR A 304 5.28 14.12 -2.59
CA TYR A 304 6.59 13.51 -2.39
C TYR A 304 6.85 13.21 -0.92
N ALA A 305 6.53 14.15 -0.04
CA ALA A 305 6.62 13.94 1.40
C ALA A 305 5.66 12.83 1.88
N MET A 306 4.45 12.74 1.30
CA MET A 306 3.48 11.68 1.61
C MET A 306 3.89 10.32 1.06
N LYS A 307 4.46 10.24 -0.15
CA LYS A 307 5.03 8.99 -0.68
C LYS A 307 6.09 8.42 0.25
N ARG A 308 7.06 9.25 0.66
CA ARG A 308 8.11 8.80 1.59
C ARG A 308 7.57 8.41 2.97
N TYR A 309 6.52 9.10 3.44
CA TYR A 309 5.87 8.82 4.71
C TYR A 309 5.08 7.50 4.67
N HIS A 310 4.31 7.26 3.60
CA HIS A 310 3.55 6.04 3.44
C HIS A 310 4.43 4.83 3.06
N SER A 311 5.51 5.01 2.30
CA SER A 311 6.52 3.95 2.14
C SER A 311 7.15 3.56 3.48
N ASN A 312 7.32 4.50 4.42
CA ASN A 312 7.79 4.16 5.76
C ASN A 312 6.78 3.28 6.51
N HIS A 313 5.48 3.59 6.39
CA HIS A 313 4.41 2.76 6.94
C HIS A 313 4.47 1.31 6.40
N HIS A 314 4.60 1.13 5.08
CA HIS A 314 4.64 -0.21 4.48
C HIS A 314 5.90 -1.02 4.82
N PHE A 315 7.07 -0.39 4.83
CA PHE A 315 8.34 -1.13 4.81
C PHE A 315 9.15 -1.01 6.11
N ILE A 316 8.72 -0.17 7.06
CA ILE A 316 9.47 0.10 8.30
C ILE A 316 8.56 0.06 9.54
N ASN A 317 7.50 0.88 9.61
CA ASN A 317 6.64 1.01 10.79
C ASN A 317 5.16 0.84 10.43
N HIS A 318 4.69 -0.40 10.34
CA HIS A 318 3.28 -0.70 9.99
C HIS A 318 2.28 -0.27 11.08
N ASP A 319 2.74 -0.06 12.32
CA ASP A 319 1.95 0.37 13.48
C ASP A 319 1.86 1.90 13.64
N LYS A 320 2.37 2.67 12.67
CA LYS A 320 2.43 4.15 12.69
C LYS A 320 2.18 4.71 11.29
N ALA A 321 2.11 6.05 11.17
CA ALA A 321 1.93 6.74 9.89
C ALA A 321 0.65 6.30 9.14
N PHE A 322 -0.49 6.28 9.84
CA PHE A 322 -1.78 5.87 9.30
C PHE A 322 -2.41 6.95 8.40
N GLY A 323 -1.99 8.21 8.50
CA GLY A 323 -2.49 9.27 7.63
C GLY A 323 -1.95 9.15 6.20
N ILE A 324 -2.84 9.01 5.22
CA ILE A 324 -2.49 8.89 3.79
C ILE A 324 -2.65 10.23 3.07
N SER A 325 -3.79 10.89 3.27
CA SER A 325 -4.06 12.22 2.73
C SER A 325 -3.34 13.29 3.51
N SER A 326 -3.21 13.11 4.84
CA SER A 326 -2.48 14.04 5.70
C SER A 326 -1.93 13.43 6.98
N LYS A 327 -0.90 14.06 7.55
CA LYS A 327 -0.26 13.65 8.81
C LYS A 327 -0.96 14.21 10.06
N LEU A 328 -2.05 14.95 9.89
CA LEU A 328 -2.70 15.70 10.98
C LEU A 328 -3.09 14.77 12.12
N TRP A 329 -3.83 13.71 11.81
CA TRP A 329 -4.33 12.76 12.80
C TRP A 329 -3.22 11.93 13.42
N ASP A 330 -2.14 11.65 12.69
CA ASP A 330 -0.96 11.00 13.27
C ASP A 330 -0.29 11.87 14.34
N ILE A 331 -0.28 13.18 14.19
CA ILE A 331 0.23 14.12 15.21
C ILE A 331 -0.71 14.12 16.42
N VAL A 332 -2.02 14.25 16.19
CA VAL A 332 -3.04 14.28 17.24
C VAL A 332 -3.02 13.01 18.09
N PHE A 333 -2.94 11.84 17.45
CA PHE A 333 -2.99 10.53 18.10
C PHE A 333 -1.62 9.90 18.36
N ARG A 334 -0.53 10.66 18.16
CA ARG A 334 0.86 10.28 18.47
C ARG A 334 1.36 9.02 17.72
N THR A 335 0.95 8.87 16.46
CA THR A 335 1.41 7.83 15.53
C THR A 335 2.29 8.41 14.42
N PHE A 336 2.76 9.65 14.57
CA PHE A 336 3.65 10.31 13.62
C PHE A 336 5.04 9.67 13.56
N VAL A 337 5.61 9.59 12.34
CA VAL A 337 6.98 9.10 12.11
C VAL A 337 7.89 10.16 11.48
N HIS A 338 9.09 10.30 12.05
CA HIS A 338 10.17 11.08 11.45
C HIS A 338 10.86 10.27 10.33
N VAL A 339 10.50 10.56 9.09
CA VAL A 339 11.17 9.96 7.93
C VAL A 339 12.59 10.53 7.79
N LYS A 340 13.59 9.64 7.67
CA LYS A 340 15.01 10.00 7.50
C LYS A 340 15.20 11.04 6.41
N LYS A 341 15.89 12.15 6.70
CA LYS A 341 16.26 13.14 5.68
C LYS A 341 17.34 12.53 4.78
N LEU A 342 17.13 12.58 3.46
CA LEU A 342 18.11 12.12 2.47
C LEU A 342 18.89 13.33 1.96
N GLY A 343 20.18 13.11 1.65
CA GLY A 343 21.02 14.12 0.99
C GLY A 343 20.79 14.21 -0.52
N PHE A 344 19.81 13.50 -1.06
CA PHE A 344 19.46 13.44 -2.47
C PHE A 344 17.97 13.16 -2.64
N SER A 345 17.44 13.46 -3.82
CA SER A 345 16.03 13.23 -4.19
C SER A 345 15.83 11.81 -4.71
N LEU A 346 14.72 11.18 -4.34
CA LEU A 346 14.28 9.92 -4.91
C LEU A 346 13.53 10.18 -6.22
N HIS A 347 13.82 9.39 -7.25
CA HIS A 347 13.03 9.34 -8.47
C HIS A 347 12.55 7.90 -8.62
N TRP A 348 11.24 7.70 -8.60
CA TRP A 348 10.62 6.39 -8.80
C TRP A 348 10.33 6.14 -10.27
#